data_AF-A0A4D4LAS3-F1
#
_entry.id   AF-A0A4D4LAS3-F1
#
_cell.length_a   1.000
_cell.length_b   1.000
_cell.length_c   1.000
_cell.angle_alpha   90.00
_cell.angle_beta   90.00
_cell.angle_gamma   90.00
#
_symmetry.space_group_name_H-M   'P 1'
#
loop_
_entity.id
_entity.type
_entity.pdbx_description
1 polymer ?
#
loop_
_entity_poly.entity_id
_entity_poly.type
_entity_poly.pdbx_seq_one_letter_code
_entity_poly.pdbx_strand_id
1 'polypeptide(L)'
;MAARHGDEDGPGSGSGPASRLTSPTPASASASAPATADLAPAVAPASAGSVSGGSASEGSKTTITLDDVRSAQKTLSGVSRLTALEGSRYLSGLVGAPVHFKCENLQRTGSFKLRGGYVRIAGLSPEERAAGVVAASAGNHAQGVALAASLLGVRSTVFMPEGAPLPKIAATRDYGAEVRLCGQIVDETMRAAKEYAERTGAVFIHPFDHPDIIAGQGTVGLEILEQCPEVRTVVVGIGGGGLAAGIAVAVKALRPDVRVVGVQAEGAAAYPPSLAAGRPVTIDAPVTMADGIKVGRPGDVPFQIIENLVDEVRTVTEDELSSALLLCLERAKLVVEPAGASPVAALLSAPESFEGPVVAVLSGGNVDPLLMQRILRHGMAAAGRYLSLRLRLTDRPGALATLLGVLSTLDANVLDVSHVRTNPRLGLSEAEVELHLETKGPDHCEDVREALRGAGYTVMA
;
A
#
# COMPACT_ATOMS: atom_id res chain seq x y z
N MET A 1 58.79 -7.42 5.11
CA MET A 1 58.40 -6.38 4.14
C MET A 1 57.60 -5.33 4.91
N ALA A 2 58.27 -4.59 5.81
CA ALA A 2 58.88 -3.28 5.60
C ALA A 2 57.84 -2.15 5.61
N ALA A 3 57.79 -1.46 6.75
CA ALA A 3 57.08 -0.22 7.06
C ALA A 3 57.54 0.97 6.19
N ARG A 4 56.73 2.05 6.13
CA ARG A 4 57.23 3.44 6.14
C ARG A 4 56.26 4.40 6.84
N HIS A 5 56.78 4.96 7.94
CA HIS A 5 56.46 6.27 8.50
C HIS A 5 56.88 7.41 7.57
N GLY A 6 56.31 8.60 7.81
CA GLY A 6 56.82 9.90 7.40
C GLY A 6 56.13 11.00 8.21
N ASP A 7 56.84 11.51 9.21
CA ASP A 7 56.57 12.63 10.15
C ASP A 7 56.34 13.97 9.44
N GLU A 8 55.40 14.81 9.92
CA GLU A 8 55.53 16.02 10.77
C GLU A 8 56.45 17.14 10.24
N ASP A 9 55.88 18.34 10.02
CA ASP A 9 56.14 19.55 10.83
C ASP A 9 55.30 20.77 10.33
N GLY A 10 54.65 21.48 11.27
CA GLY A 10 53.94 22.76 11.06
C GLY A 10 54.87 23.98 11.25
N PRO A 11 54.41 25.17 11.74
CA PRO A 11 53.05 25.71 11.86
C PRO A 11 52.93 27.17 11.30
N GLY A 12 51.70 27.70 11.21
CA GLY A 12 51.47 29.09 10.77
C GLY A 12 50.19 29.69 11.34
N SER A 13 50.37 30.56 12.34
CA SER A 13 49.40 31.35 13.08
C SER A 13 48.56 32.31 12.24
N GLY A 14 47.28 32.50 12.59
CA GLY A 14 46.44 33.59 12.07
C GLY A 14 45.13 33.74 12.86
N SER A 15 45.12 34.73 13.74
CA SER A 15 44.07 35.04 14.71
C SER A 15 43.02 36.04 14.20
N GLY A 16 41.73 35.71 14.40
CA GLY A 16 40.62 36.63 14.73
C GLY A 16 39.80 37.25 13.58
N PRO A 17 38.61 37.84 13.87
CA PRO A 17 37.65 37.54 14.92
C PRO A 17 36.18 37.40 14.42
N ALA A 18 35.32 36.94 15.31
CA ALA A 18 33.88 36.82 15.18
C ALA A 18 33.16 38.17 14.98
N SER A 19 32.05 38.16 14.22
CA SER A 19 30.92 39.06 14.51
C SER A 19 29.56 38.54 14.04
N ARG A 20 28.69 38.32 15.05
CA ARG A 20 27.28 38.74 15.16
C ARG A 20 26.26 38.23 14.13
N LEU A 21 25.56 37.17 14.56
CA LEU A 21 24.13 37.00 14.34
C LEU A 21 23.38 38.25 14.84
N THR A 22 22.51 38.79 14.00
CA THR A 22 21.42 39.67 14.41
C THR A 22 20.15 39.28 13.65
N SER A 23 19.18 38.77 14.39
CA SER A 23 17.75 38.98 14.18
C SER A 23 17.25 39.75 15.40
N PRO A 24 16.39 40.78 15.23
CA PRO A 24 14.94 40.58 15.35
C PRO A 24 14.19 41.53 14.35
N THR A 25 12.88 41.55 14.07
CA THR A 25 11.62 41.37 14.83
C THR A 25 10.49 41.39 13.77
N PRO A 26 9.30 40.79 14.00
CA PRO A 26 8.18 40.83 13.05
C PRO A 26 7.33 42.10 13.19
N ALA A 27 6.76 42.58 12.08
CA ALA A 27 5.81 43.71 12.06
C ALA A 27 4.41 43.26 11.59
N SER A 28 3.49 43.35 12.55
CA SER A 28 2.03 43.59 12.52
C SER A 28 1.24 43.63 11.20
N ALA A 29 0.19 42.80 11.19
CA ALA A 29 -1.24 43.09 10.96
C ALA A 29 -1.66 44.27 10.07
N SER A 30 -2.50 43.97 9.05
CA SER A 30 -3.67 44.79 8.75
C SER A 30 -4.80 43.91 8.20
N ALA A 31 -6.00 44.12 8.74
CA ALA A 31 -7.26 43.52 8.32
C ALA A 31 -8.04 44.57 7.52
N SER A 32 -8.64 44.17 6.41
CA SER A 32 -9.84 44.81 5.87
C SER A 32 -10.59 43.84 4.95
N ALA A 33 -11.89 43.66 5.24
CA ALA A 33 -12.89 43.05 4.39
C ALA A 33 -13.86 44.16 3.93
N PRO A 34 -14.96 43.85 3.22
CA PRO A 34 -15.05 43.27 1.88
C PRO A 34 -15.79 44.25 0.92
N ALA A 35 -15.69 44.03 -0.39
CA ALA A 35 -16.49 44.76 -1.37
C ALA A 35 -17.33 43.79 -2.21
N THR A 36 -18.63 43.85 -1.99
CA THR A 36 -19.72 43.30 -2.80
C THR A 36 -19.93 44.16 -4.05
N ALA A 37 -20.21 43.55 -5.20
CA ALA A 37 -20.89 44.23 -6.30
C ALA A 37 -21.68 43.22 -7.16
N ASP A 38 -22.82 43.72 -7.62
CA ASP A 38 -24.03 43.02 -8.02
C ASP A 38 -24.03 42.29 -9.38
N LEU A 39 -25.02 41.41 -9.47
CA LEU A 39 -25.55 40.73 -10.65
C LEU A 39 -26.39 41.64 -11.57
N ALA A 40 -26.49 41.17 -12.83
CA ALA A 40 -27.65 41.20 -13.75
C ALA A 40 -27.52 42.09 -15.02
N PRO A 41 -28.28 41.82 -16.11
CA PRO A 41 -28.83 40.56 -16.62
C PRO A 41 -28.56 40.29 -18.12
N ALA A 42 -29.05 39.14 -18.56
CA ALA A 42 -29.01 38.54 -19.90
C ALA A 42 -29.63 39.34 -21.05
N VAL A 43 -29.07 39.18 -22.26
CA VAL A 43 -29.74 39.42 -23.54
C VAL A 43 -29.34 38.34 -24.56
N ALA A 44 -30.34 37.65 -25.09
CA ALA A 44 -30.37 36.95 -26.38
C ALA A 44 -31.75 37.30 -27.02
N PRO A 45 -32.04 37.14 -28.32
CA PRO A 45 -31.37 36.26 -29.30
C PRO A 45 -31.17 36.85 -30.73
N ALA A 46 -30.38 36.20 -31.58
CA ALA A 46 -30.62 36.16 -33.03
C ALA A 46 -29.87 34.99 -33.69
N SER A 47 -30.59 34.29 -34.57
CA SER A 47 -30.27 33.06 -35.26
C SER A 47 -29.52 33.25 -36.60
N ALA A 48 -28.95 32.13 -37.06
CA ALA A 48 -28.66 31.71 -38.44
C ALA A 48 -27.19 31.78 -38.90
N GLY A 49 -26.64 30.60 -39.19
CA GLY A 49 -25.32 30.41 -39.78
C GLY A 49 -24.84 28.97 -39.66
N SER A 50 -25.51 28.03 -40.33
CA SER A 50 -25.12 26.63 -40.47
C SER A 50 -23.79 26.49 -41.23
N VAL A 51 -22.79 25.85 -40.61
CA VAL A 51 -21.74 25.14 -41.35
C VAL A 51 -21.47 23.80 -40.64
N SER A 52 -21.69 22.75 -41.41
CA SER A 52 -21.45 21.34 -41.15
C SER A 52 -20.00 21.00 -40.81
N GLY A 53 -19.79 20.10 -39.85
CA GLY A 53 -18.52 19.39 -39.74
C GLY A 53 -18.36 18.61 -38.43
N GLY A 54 -18.30 17.29 -38.53
CA GLY A 54 -17.72 16.41 -37.49
C GLY A 54 -18.74 15.82 -36.52
N SER A 55 -19.17 14.60 -36.81
CA SER A 55 -19.89 13.72 -35.89
C SER A 55 -19.18 13.66 -34.54
N ALA A 56 -19.85 14.13 -33.49
CA ALA A 56 -19.55 13.70 -32.13
C ALA A 56 -19.74 12.17 -32.11
N SER A 57 -18.65 11.42 -31.95
CA SER A 57 -18.78 9.98 -31.69
C SER A 57 -19.36 9.83 -30.29
N GLU A 58 -20.61 9.37 -30.25
CA GLU A 58 -21.27 8.90 -29.05
C GLU A 58 -20.34 7.96 -28.27
N GLY A 59 -20.18 8.23 -26.98
CA GLY A 59 -19.39 7.40 -26.08
C GLY A 59 -20.01 6.01 -25.99
N SER A 60 -19.43 5.05 -26.72
CA SER A 60 -19.65 3.63 -26.49
C SER A 60 -19.31 3.34 -25.03
N LYS A 61 -20.32 3.06 -24.21
CA LYS A 61 -20.15 2.41 -22.91
C LYS A 61 -19.56 1.03 -23.19
N THR A 62 -18.23 0.93 -23.20
CA THR A 62 -17.54 -0.35 -23.41
C THR A 62 -17.64 -1.16 -22.12
N THR A 63 -18.79 -1.81 -21.93
CA THR A 63 -19.01 -2.76 -20.85
C THR A 63 -18.06 -3.93 -21.02
N ILE A 64 -17.21 -4.17 -20.01
CA ILE A 64 -16.26 -5.29 -20.01
C ILE A 64 -17.04 -6.58 -19.79
N THR A 65 -16.82 -7.58 -20.64
CA THR A 65 -17.53 -8.85 -20.64
C THR A 65 -16.64 -10.01 -20.21
N LEU A 66 -17.25 -11.17 -19.95
CA LEU A 66 -16.52 -12.42 -19.71
C LEU A 66 -15.63 -12.82 -20.90
N ASP A 67 -16.05 -12.53 -22.13
CA ASP A 67 -15.28 -12.88 -23.32
C ASP A 67 -14.00 -12.04 -23.45
N ASP A 68 -14.03 -10.79 -22.99
CA ASP A 68 -12.82 -9.96 -22.88
C ASP A 68 -11.82 -10.58 -21.89
N VAL A 69 -12.31 -11.08 -20.75
CA VAL A 69 -11.46 -11.76 -19.75
C VAL A 69 -10.91 -13.09 -20.29
N ARG A 70 -11.72 -13.87 -21.02
CA ARG A 70 -11.25 -15.11 -21.68
C ARG A 70 -10.23 -14.83 -22.78
N SER A 71 -10.41 -13.75 -23.54
CA SER A 71 -9.45 -13.30 -24.54
C SER A 71 -8.13 -12.92 -23.84
N ALA A 72 -8.20 -12.17 -22.74
CA ALA A 72 -7.04 -11.84 -21.92
C ALA A 72 -6.33 -13.08 -21.35
N GLN A 73 -7.07 -14.10 -20.91
CA GLN A 73 -6.50 -15.39 -20.46
C GLN A 73 -5.68 -16.07 -21.57
N LYS A 74 -6.18 -16.06 -22.81
CA LYS A 74 -5.45 -16.59 -23.97
C LYS A 74 -4.18 -15.78 -24.25
N THR A 75 -4.27 -14.45 -24.24
CA THR A 75 -3.11 -13.54 -24.42
C THR A 75 -2.04 -13.74 -23.37
N LEU A 76 -2.42 -14.09 -22.14
CA LEU A 76 -1.51 -14.30 -21.01
C LEU A 76 -0.93 -15.72 -20.93
N SER A 77 -1.36 -16.63 -21.80
CA SER A 77 -0.86 -18.01 -21.84
C SER A 77 0.66 -18.03 -22.09
N GLY A 78 1.40 -18.72 -21.21
CA GLY A 78 2.88 -18.76 -21.25
C GLY A 78 3.57 -17.48 -20.76
N VAL A 79 2.82 -16.45 -20.38
CA VAL A 79 3.34 -15.16 -19.91
C VAL A 79 3.16 -15.02 -18.41
N SER A 80 1.93 -15.10 -17.92
CA SER A 80 1.63 -15.11 -16.48
C SER A 80 1.72 -16.52 -15.92
N ARG A 81 2.14 -16.64 -14.67
CA ARG A 81 2.05 -17.90 -13.93
C ARG A 81 0.60 -18.16 -13.54
N LEU A 82 0.15 -19.41 -13.65
CA LEU A 82 -0.99 -19.88 -12.88
C LEU A 82 -0.55 -19.92 -11.41
N THR A 83 -0.96 -18.93 -10.63
CA THR A 83 -0.51 -18.81 -9.23
C THR A 83 -1.19 -19.84 -8.34
N ALA A 84 -0.48 -20.27 -7.31
CA ALA A 84 -0.97 -21.27 -6.36
C ALA A 84 -2.23 -20.79 -5.61
N LEU A 85 -3.08 -21.75 -5.26
CA LEU A 85 -4.21 -21.57 -4.36
C LEU A 85 -3.92 -22.32 -3.05
N GLU A 86 -3.36 -21.62 -2.07
CA GLU A 86 -2.82 -22.24 -0.86
C GLU A 86 -3.85 -22.26 0.28
N GLY A 87 -4.04 -23.40 0.95
CA GLY A 87 -4.99 -23.51 2.07
C GLY A 87 -4.45 -22.93 3.39
N SER A 88 -5.31 -22.26 4.16
CA SER A 88 -4.99 -21.75 5.49
C SER A 88 -5.80 -22.46 6.57
N ARG A 89 -5.20 -23.46 7.24
CA ARG A 89 -5.88 -24.17 8.34
C ARG A 89 -6.24 -23.25 9.50
N TYR A 90 -5.38 -22.28 9.81
CA TYR A 90 -5.63 -21.33 10.90
C TYR A 90 -6.85 -20.45 10.62
N LEU A 91 -6.91 -19.80 9.46
CA LEU A 91 -8.08 -18.99 9.10
C LEU A 91 -9.32 -19.85 8.88
N SER A 92 -9.17 -21.08 8.38
CA SER A 92 -10.31 -22.00 8.26
C SER A 92 -10.94 -22.32 9.61
N GLY A 93 -10.12 -22.46 10.66
CA GLY A 93 -10.60 -22.65 12.02
C GLY A 93 -11.33 -21.43 12.58
N LEU A 94 -10.88 -20.22 12.25
CA LEU A 94 -11.55 -18.98 12.68
C LEU A 94 -12.86 -18.74 11.94
N VAL A 95 -12.87 -18.92 10.63
CA VAL A 95 -14.06 -18.70 9.77
C VAL A 95 -15.08 -19.84 9.91
N GLY A 96 -14.64 -21.04 10.34
CA GLY A 96 -15.49 -22.23 10.41
C GLY A 96 -15.74 -22.90 9.05
N ALA A 97 -15.02 -22.50 8.00
CA ALA A 97 -15.10 -23.04 6.64
C ALA A 97 -13.74 -22.98 5.94
N PRO A 98 -13.50 -23.72 4.84
CA PRO A 98 -12.21 -23.68 4.15
C PRO A 98 -11.83 -22.28 3.69
N VAL A 99 -10.61 -21.85 4.00
CA VAL A 99 -10.02 -20.59 3.55
C VAL A 99 -8.78 -20.87 2.72
N HIS A 100 -8.72 -20.27 1.53
CA HIS A 100 -7.62 -20.36 0.60
C HIS A 100 -7.04 -18.99 0.26
N PHE A 101 -5.78 -18.97 -0.13
CA PHE A 101 -5.05 -17.80 -0.61
C PHE A 101 -4.77 -17.92 -2.10
N LYS A 102 -5.24 -16.95 -2.89
CA LYS A 102 -4.83 -16.82 -4.29
C LYS A 102 -3.53 -16.00 -4.34
N CYS A 103 -2.41 -16.68 -4.55
CA CYS A 103 -1.06 -16.16 -4.29
C CYS A 103 -0.49 -15.31 -5.45
N GLU A 104 -1.12 -14.18 -5.77
CA GLU A 104 -0.60 -13.25 -6.80
C GLU A 104 0.71 -12.55 -6.40
N ASN A 105 1.08 -12.59 -5.11
CA ASN A 105 2.42 -12.24 -4.63
C ASN A 105 3.54 -13.12 -5.24
N LEU A 106 3.20 -14.31 -5.75
CA LEU A 106 4.15 -15.22 -6.42
C LEU A 106 4.15 -15.08 -7.95
N GLN A 107 3.35 -14.16 -8.49
CA GLN A 107 3.36 -13.83 -9.90
C GLN A 107 4.72 -13.23 -10.29
N ARG A 108 5.05 -13.25 -11.59
CA ARG A 108 6.19 -12.48 -12.12
C ARG A 108 6.03 -11.02 -11.72
N THR A 109 7.13 -10.35 -11.38
CA THR A 109 7.16 -9.00 -10.76
C THR A 109 6.59 -8.94 -9.33
N GLY A 110 6.24 -10.07 -8.71
CA GLY A 110 5.78 -10.11 -7.32
C GLY A 110 4.36 -9.59 -7.09
N SER A 111 3.54 -9.41 -8.14
CA SER A 111 2.15 -8.99 -8.03
C SER A 111 1.32 -9.29 -9.28
N PHE A 112 0.00 -9.14 -9.16
CA PHE A 112 -0.95 -9.32 -10.28
C PHE A 112 -0.76 -8.36 -11.46
N LYS A 113 -0.05 -7.23 -11.28
CA LYS A 113 -0.04 -6.10 -12.23
C LYS A 113 0.47 -6.45 -13.62
N LEU A 114 1.30 -7.48 -13.77
CA LEU A 114 1.74 -7.99 -15.07
C LEU A 114 0.55 -8.32 -15.97
N ARG A 115 -0.54 -8.90 -15.42
CA ARG A 115 -1.64 -9.45 -16.22
C ARG A 115 -2.29 -8.38 -17.10
N GLY A 116 -2.89 -7.36 -16.49
CA GLY A 116 -3.46 -6.25 -17.26
C GLY A 116 -2.42 -5.45 -18.04
N GLY A 117 -1.24 -5.19 -17.47
CA GLY A 117 -0.18 -4.46 -18.18
C GLY A 117 0.21 -5.13 -19.50
N TYR A 118 0.37 -6.46 -19.48
CA TYR A 118 0.67 -7.23 -20.67
C TYR A 118 -0.49 -7.22 -21.66
N VAL A 119 -1.74 -7.43 -21.22
CA VAL A 119 -2.91 -7.41 -22.12
C VAL A 119 -3.04 -6.08 -22.83
N ARG A 120 -2.90 -4.96 -22.11
CA ARG A 120 -2.96 -3.61 -22.71
C ARG A 120 -1.86 -3.41 -23.75
N ILE A 121 -0.61 -3.76 -23.42
CA ILE A 121 0.53 -3.55 -24.33
C ILE A 121 0.45 -4.52 -25.52
N ALA A 122 -0.06 -5.73 -25.31
CA ALA A 122 -0.27 -6.73 -26.35
C ALA A 122 -1.35 -6.29 -27.36
N GLY A 123 -2.35 -5.54 -26.92
CA GLY A 123 -3.42 -4.99 -27.77
C GLY A 123 -3.03 -3.75 -28.57
N LEU A 124 -1.85 -3.16 -28.36
CA LEU A 124 -1.42 -1.96 -29.07
C LEU A 124 -1.19 -2.23 -30.57
N SER A 125 -1.60 -1.26 -31.38
CA SER A 125 -1.29 -1.20 -32.82
C SER A 125 0.22 -1.11 -33.08
N PRO A 126 0.69 -1.46 -34.29
CA PRO A 126 2.09 -1.30 -34.66
C PRO A 126 2.62 0.13 -34.45
N GLU A 127 1.80 1.14 -34.76
CA GLU A 127 2.14 2.56 -34.60
C GLU A 127 2.30 2.94 -33.13
N GLU A 128 1.37 2.52 -32.27
CA GLU A 128 1.44 2.74 -30.82
C GLU A 128 2.67 2.02 -30.21
N ARG A 129 2.96 0.79 -30.64
CA ARG A 129 4.13 0.03 -30.17
C ARG A 129 5.43 0.71 -30.58
N ALA A 130 5.51 1.26 -31.79
CA ALA A 130 6.68 2.00 -32.26
C ALA A 130 6.93 3.28 -31.44
N ALA A 131 5.85 3.98 -31.07
CA ALA A 131 5.92 5.15 -30.20
C ALA A 131 6.38 4.80 -28.77
N GLY A 132 6.09 3.58 -28.31
CA GLY A 132 6.45 3.08 -26.99
C GLY A 132 5.36 3.32 -25.95
N VAL A 133 5.63 2.94 -24.72
CA VAL A 133 4.68 3.06 -23.60
C VAL A 133 5.25 3.86 -22.46
N VAL A 134 4.38 4.54 -21.73
CA VAL A 134 4.75 5.32 -20.55
C VAL A 134 3.83 4.99 -19.38
N ALA A 135 4.39 4.90 -18.18
CA ALA A 135 3.65 4.73 -16.94
C ALA A 135 4.21 5.63 -15.84
N ALA A 136 3.39 5.88 -14.81
CA ALA A 136 3.83 6.51 -13.58
C ALA A 136 3.42 5.64 -12.39
N SER A 137 4.40 5.18 -11.62
CA SER A 137 4.19 4.40 -10.41
C SER A 137 5.53 4.19 -9.71
N ALA A 138 5.55 4.26 -8.38
CA ALA A 138 6.73 3.90 -7.60
C ALA A 138 6.81 2.39 -7.27
N GLY A 139 5.91 1.54 -7.81
CA GLY A 139 5.76 0.16 -7.34
C GLY A 139 5.24 -0.84 -8.37
N ASN A 140 4.27 -1.66 -7.97
CA ASN A 140 3.86 -2.87 -8.70
C ASN A 140 3.47 -2.62 -10.16
N HIS A 141 2.81 -1.50 -10.44
CA HIS A 141 2.43 -1.15 -11.81
C HIS A 141 3.63 -0.85 -12.70
N ALA A 142 4.63 -0.13 -12.18
CA ALA A 142 5.87 0.16 -12.90
C ALA A 142 6.59 -1.12 -13.32
N GLN A 143 6.76 -2.06 -12.39
CA GLN A 143 7.41 -3.34 -12.67
C GLN A 143 6.59 -4.20 -13.63
N GLY A 144 5.26 -4.24 -13.47
CA GLY A 144 4.35 -4.96 -14.37
C GLY A 144 4.42 -4.43 -15.81
N VAL A 145 4.41 -3.10 -16.00
CA VAL A 145 4.55 -2.46 -17.32
C VAL A 145 5.94 -2.68 -17.90
N ALA A 146 7.00 -2.51 -17.11
CA ALA A 146 8.37 -2.70 -17.55
C ALA A 146 8.59 -4.12 -18.08
N LEU A 147 8.21 -5.14 -17.30
CA LEU A 147 8.35 -6.53 -17.73
C LEU A 147 7.47 -6.83 -18.95
N ALA A 148 6.22 -6.37 -18.96
CA ALA A 148 5.31 -6.59 -20.08
C ALA A 148 5.85 -6.01 -21.39
N ALA A 149 6.34 -4.76 -21.34
CA ALA A 149 6.91 -4.07 -22.49
C ALA A 149 8.15 -4.80 -23.03
N SER A 150 9.06 -5.21 -22.14
CA SER A 150 10.26 -5.96 -22.52
C SER A 150 9.96 -7.30 -23.17
N LEU A 151 8.96 -8.05 -22.67
CA LEU A 151 8.54 -9.32 -23.29
C LEU A 151 7.93 -9.13 -24.68
N LEU A 152 7.36 -7.95 -24.96
CA LEU A 152 6.73 -7.61 -26.22
C LEU A 152 7.64 -6.79 -27.15
N GLY A 153 8.90 -6.55 -26.75
CA GLY A 153 9.85 -5.74 -27.53
C GLY A 153 9.46 -4.27 -27.66
N VAL A 154 8.67 -3.74 -26.73
CA VAL A 154 8.18 -2.35 -26.73
C VAL A 154 9.03 -1.50 -25.79
N ARG A 155 9.43 -0.30 -26.23
CA ARG A 155 10.15 0.65 -25.37
C ARG A 155 9.23 1.12 -24.25
N SER A 156 9.73 1.12 -23.01
CA SER A 156 8.96 1.62 -21.86
C SER A 156 9.71 2.70 -21.09
N THR A 157 9.00 3.77 -20.74
CA THR A 157 9.48 4.84 -19.86
C THR A 157 8.61 4.87 -18.60
N VAL A 158 9.22 4.87 -17.42
CA VAL A 158 8.51 4.88 -16.15
C VAL A 158 8.91 6.10 -15.32
N PHE A 159 7.91 6.91 -14.95
CA PHE A 159 8.09 8.03 -14.04
C PHE A 159 7.89 7.59 -12.58
N MET A 160 8.89 7.84 -11.75
CA MET A 160 8.89 7.52 -10.31
C MET A 160 9.26 8.76 -9.50
N PRO A 161 8.75 8.93 -8.26
CA PRO A 161 9.14 10.04 -7.42
C PRO A 161 10.61 9.91 -6.99
N GLU A 162 11.27 11.02 -6.70
CA GLU A 162 12.69 11.04 -6.30
C GLU A 162 12.96 10.20 -5.04
N GLY A 163 12.00 10.17 -4.11
CA GLY A 163 12.05 9.37 -2.88
C GLY A 163 11.61 7.91 -3.04
N ALA A 164 11.41 7.40 -4.26
CA ALA A 164 11.00 6.00 -4.46
C ALA A 164 12.06 5.02 -3.88
N PRO A 165 11.63 3.92 -3.24
CA PRO A 165 12.57 2.95 -2.68
C PRO A 165 13.55 2.42 -3.74
N LEU A 166 14.85 2.44 -3.42
CA LEU A 166 15.92 1.99 -4.33
C LEU A 166 15.68 0.58 -4.91
N PRO A 167 15.20 -0.42 -4.14
CA PRO A 167 14.90 -1.74 -4.71
C PRO A 167 13.82 -1.69 -5.80
N LYS A 168 12.81 -0.82 -5.67
CA LYS A 168 11.73 -0.69 -6.66
C LYS A 168 12.23 0.00 -7.94
N ILE A 169 13.12 0.98 -7.82
CA ILE A 169 13.79 1.63 -8.95
C ILE A 169 14.68 0.62 -9.69
N ALA A 170 15.52 -0.12 -8.96
CA ALA A 170 16.43 -1.12 -9.52
C ALA A 170 15.66 -2.21 -10.28
N ALA A 171 14.66 -2.83 -9.65
CA ALA A 171 13.84 -3.85 -10.30
C ALA A 171 13.16 -3.35 -11.59
N THR A 172 12.67 -2.12 -11.60
CA THR A 172 12.02 -1.53 -12.79
C THR A 172 13.02 -1.34 -13.94
N ARG A 173 14.26 -0.92 -13.64
CA ARG A 173 15.34 -0.82 -14.63
C ARG A 173 15.79 -2.19 -15.13
N ASP A 174 15.93 -3.15 -14.22
CA ASP A 174 16.34 -4.54 -14.55
C ASP A 174 15.30 -5.23 -15.45
N TYR A 175 14.03 -4.86 -15.35
CA TYR A 175 12.98 -5.28 -16.27
C TYR A 175 13.00 -4.55 -17.62
N GLY A 176 13.93 -3.62 -17.86
CA GLY A 176 14.17 -3.00 -19.17
C GLY A 176 13.51 -1.63 -19.39
N ALA A 177 12.93 -1.01 -18.37
CA ALA A 177 12.34 0.31 -18.49
C ALA A 177 13.36 1.44 -18.30
N GLU A 178 13.20 2.52 -19.06
CA GLU A 178 13.84 3.80 -18.80
C GLU A 178 13.15 4.47 -17.61
N VAL A 179 13.80 4.49 -16.45
CA VAL A 179 13.25 5.14 -15.25
C VAL A 179 13.65 6.61 -15.18
N ARG A 180 12.64 7.49 -15.14
CA ARG A 180 12.79 8.94 -14.94
C ARG A 180 12.31 9.32 -13.55
N LEU A 181 13.22 9.87 -12.74
CA LEU A 181 12.88 10.37 -11.42
C LEU A 181 12.41 11.82 -11.54
N CYS A 182 11.23 12.13 -11.03
CA CYS A 182 10.73 13.51 -10.96
C CYS A 182 9.70 13.67 -9.86
N GLY A 183 9.64 14.87 -9.28
CA GLY A 183 8.63 15.20 -8.29
C GLY A 183 8.81 14.43 -6.96
N GLN A 184 8.02 14.85 -5.98
CA GLN A 184 8.07 14.31 -4.61
C GLN A 184 6.93 13.32 -4.35
N ILE A 185 5.83 13.42 -5.09
CA ILE A 185 4.64 12.60 -4.92
C ILE A 185 4.19 11.95 -6.24
N VAL A 186 3.39 10.89 -6.13
CA VAL A 186 2.91 10.11 -7.29
C VAL A 186 2.04 10.94 -8.23
N ASP A 187 1.29 11.93 -7.73
CA ASP A 187 0.45 12.78 -8.58
C ASP A 187 1.28 13.64 -9.55
N GLU A 188 2.45 14.10 -9.11
CA GLU A 188 3.40 14.84 -9.95
C GLU A 188 4.00 13.96 -11.04
N THR A 189 4.34 12.69 -10.71
CA THR A 189 4.86 11.74 -11.69
C THR A 189 3.81 11.32 -12.70
N MET A 190 2.54 11.18 -12.27
CA MET A 190 1.40 10.91 -13.14
C MET A 190 1.18 12.05 -14.15
N ARG A 191 1.27 13.30 -13.70
CA ARG A 191 1.19 14.47 -14.59
C ARG A 191 2.36 14.47 -15.58
N ALA A 192 3.59 14.27 -15.13
CA ALA A 192 4.77 14.21 -15.99
C ALA A 192 4.70 13.08 -17.04
N ALA A 193 4.16 11.92 -16.67
CA ALA A 193 3.96 10.80 -17.60
C ALA A 193 2.90 11.11 -18.67
N LYS A 194 1.82 11.81 -18.33
CA LYS A 194 0.81 12.26 -19.30
C LYS A 194 1.38 13.31 -20.26
N GLU A 195 2.07 14.32 -19.74
CA GLU A 195 2.77 15.33 -20.56
C GLU A 195 3.81 14.67 -21.49
N TYR A 196 4.50 13.63 -21.03
CA TYR A 196 5.42 12.84 -21.86
C TYR A 196 4.69 12.08 -22.97
N ALA A 197 3.56 11.42 -22.65
CA ALA A 197 2.71 10.73 -23.63
C ALA A 197 2.26 11.69 -24.75
N GLU A 198 1.72 12.84 -24.37
CA GLU A 198 1.24 13.88 -25.30
C GLU A 198 2.36 14.37 -26.23
N ARG A 199 3.57 14.58 -25.72
CA ARG A 199 4.70 15.10 -26.50
C ARG A 199 5.33 14.06 -27.42
N THR A 200 5.37 12.79 -27.01
CA THR A 200 6.14 11.75 -27.71
C THR A 200 5.28 10.79 -28.53
N GLY A 201 3.96 10.80 -28.31
CA GLY A 201 3.04 9.80 -28.85
C GLY A 201 3.08 8.46 -28.10
N ALA A 202 3.89 8.31 -27.05
CA ALA A 202 3.93 7.09 -26.25
C ALA A 202 2.56 6.85 -25.57
N VAL A 203 2.12 5.59 -25.52
CA VAL A 203 0.83 5.24 -24.92
C VAL A 203 0.94 5.22 -23.40
N PHE A 204 0.13 6.04 -22.73
CA PHE A 204 0.02 6.01 -21.28
C PHE A 204 -0.71 4.75 -20.81
N ILE A 205 -0.05 3.94 -20.00
CA ILE A 205 -0.61 2.71 -19.45
C ILE A 205 -1.14 3.00 -18.04
N HIS A 206 -2.46 3.16 -17.92
CA HIS A 206 -3.09 3.44 -16.63
C HIS A 206 -2.95 2.24 -15.66
N PRO A 207 -2.70 2.47 -14.36
CA PRO A 207 -2.58 1.40 -13.37
C PRO A 207 -3.84 0.56 -13.11
N PHE A 208 -5.02 0.98 -13.55
CA PHE A 208 -6.29 0.32 -13.23
C PHE A 208 -7.48 0.77 -14.07
N ASP A 209 -7.54 2.04 -14.49
CA ASP A 209 -8.71 2.65 -15.12
C ASP A 209 -8.71 2.48 -16.64
N HIS A 210 -8.72 1.22 -17.10
CA HIS A 210 -8.76 0.89 -18.52
C HIS A 210 -9.36 -0.50 -18.74
N PRO A 211 -10.23 -0.70 -19.75
CA PRO A 211 -10.84 -1.99 -20.05
C PRO A 211 -9.84 -3.15 -20.17
N ASP A 212 -8.81 -3.03 -21.02
CA ASP A 212 -7.77 -4.06 -21.18
C ASP A 212 -7.06 -4.43 -19.87
N ILE A 213 -6.80 -3.43 -19.02
CA ILE A 213 -6.15 -3.65 -17.73
C ILE A 213 -7.08 -4.51 -16.86
N ILE A 214 -8.34 -4.14 -16.74
CA ILE A 214 -9.37 -4.83 -15.95
C ILE A 214 -9.61 -6.24 -16.48
N ALA A 215 -9.72 -6.42 -17.79
CA ALA A 215 -9.88 -7.73 -18.43
C ALA A 215 -8.70 -8.66 -18.10
N GLY A 216 -7.46 -8.15 -18.18
CA GLY A 216 -6.28 -8.89 -17.75
C GLY A 216 -6.32 -9.27 -16.27
N GLN A 217 -6.75 -8.36 -15.39
CA GLN A 217 -6.84 -8.70 -13.96
C GLN A 217 -7.95 -9.72 -13.67
N GLY A 218 -9.02 -9.71 -14.46
CA GLY A 218 -10.13 -10.66 -14.33
C GLY A 218 -9.74 -12.12 -14.55
N THR A 219 -8.60 -12.37 -15.20
CA THR A 219 -8.06 -13.74 -15.33
C THR A 219 -7.77 -14.39 -13.98
N VAL A 220 -7.51 -13.60 -12.93
CA VAL A 220 -7.43 -14.11 -11.55
C VAL A 220 -8.75 -14.75 -11.12
N GLY A 221 -9.89 -14.15 -11.47
CA GLY A 221 -11.22 -14.69 -11.17
C GLY A 221 -11.50 -16.01 -11.90
N LEU A 222 -11.08 -16.14 -13.16
CA LEU A 222 -11.16 -17.41 -13.90
C LEU A 222 -10.35 -18.51 -13.22
N GLU A 223 -9.09 -18.21 -12.87
CA GLU A 223 -8.21 -19.17 -12.19
C GLU A 223 -8.78 -19.59 -10.83
N ILE A 224 -9.39 -18.66 -10.07
CA ILE A 224 -10.03 -18.98 -8.79
C ILE A 224 -11.17 -20.00 -8.99
N LEU A 225 -12.04 -19.76 -9.98
CA LEU A 225 -13.16 -20.68 -10.26
C LEU A 225 -12.71 -22.03 -10.81
N GLU A 226 -11.60 -22.07 -11.55
CA GLU A 226 -11.00 -23.33 -12.01
C GLU A 226 -10.35 -24.12 -10.86
N GLN A 227 -9.69 -23.43 -9.92
CA GLN A 227 -8.93 -24.05 -8.82
C GLN A 227 -9.80 -24.37 -7.58
N CYS A 228 -10.89 -23.64 -7.36
CA CYS A 228 -11.88 -23.88 -6.29
C CYS A 228 -13.30 -23.64 -6.83
N PRO A 229 -13.86 -24.61 -7.60
CA PRO A 229 -15.19 -24.49 -8.17
C PRO A 229 -16.29 -24.30 -7.13
N GLU A 230 -16.09 -24.74 -5.90
CA GLU A 230 -17.04 -24.66 -4.79
C GLU A 230 -16.99 -23.34 -4.00
N VAL A 231 -16.12 -22.38 -4.39
CA VAL A 231 -15.98 -21.09 -3.70
C VAL A 231 -17.33 -20.41 -3.49
N ARG A 232 -17.49 -19.78 -2.32
CA ARG A 232 -18.67 -19.00 -1.93
C ARG A 232 -18.37 -17.53 -1.75
N THR A 233 -17.16 -17.19 -1.30
CA THR A 233 -16.74 -15.81 -1.12
C THR A 233 -15.33 -15.58 -1.65
N VAL A 234 -15.15 -14.54 -2.47
CA VAL A 234 -13.84 -14.03 -2.90
C VAL A 234 -13.59 -12.68 -2.24
N VAL A 235 -12.49 -12.55 -1.52
CA VAL A 235 -12.09 -11.33 -0.81
C VAL A 235 -10.87 -10.70 -1.48
N VAL A 236 -10.95 -9.43 -1.85
CA VAL A 236 -9.95 -8.76 -2.69
C VAL A 236 -9.70 -7.30 -2.26
N GLY A 237 -8.43 -6.90 -2.23
CA GLY A 237 -8.03 -5.52 -1.93
C GLY A 237 -8.43 -4.53 -3.03
N ILE A 238 -8.85 -3.32 -2.65
CA ILE A 238 -9.32 -2.26 -3.54
C ILE A 238 -8.49 -0.99 -3.34
N GLY A 239 -7.67 -0.68 -4.35
CA GLY A 239 -7.10 0.67 -4.56
C GLY A 239 -8.00 1.44 -5.53
N GLY A 240 -7.55 1.59 -6.77
CA GLY A 240 -8.37 2.18 -7.84
C GLY A 240 -9.52 1.27 -8.32
N GLY A 241 -9.49 -0.03 -7.99
CA GLY A 241 -10.57 -0.99 -8.22
C GLY A 241 -10.40 -1.97 -9.40
N GLY A 242 -9.39 -1.79 -10.25
CA GLY A 242 -9.26 -2.61 -11.46
C GLY A 242 -9.16 -4.12 -11.23
N LEU A 243 -8.51 -4.56 -10.14
CA LEU A 243 -8.45 -5.99 -9.78
C LEU A 243 -9.82 -6.53 -9.35
N ALA A 244 -10.47 -5.86 -8.41
CA ALA A 244 -11.78 -6.28 -7.91
C ALA A 244 -12.85 -6.25 -9.02
N ALA A 245 -12.86 -5.20 -9.84
CA ALA A 245 -13.73 -5.11 -11.01
C ALA A 245 -13.53 -6.28 -11.98
N GLY A 246 -12.27 -6.60 -12.33
CA GLY A 246 -11.97 -7.69 -13.25
C GLY A 246 -12.39 -9.05 -12.70
N ILE A 247 -12.08 -9.31 -11.43
CA ILE A 247 -12.49 -10.53 -10.73
C ILE A 247 -14.03 -10.61 -10.71
N ALA A 248 -14.72 -9.53 -10.37
CA ALA A 248 -16.18 -9.50 -10.31
C ALA A 248 -16.82 -9.80 -11.67
N VAL A 249 -16.30 -9.24 -12.78
CA VAL A 249 -16.77 -9.56 -14.14
C VAL A 249 -16.67 -11.05 -14.42
N ALA A 250 -15.52 -11.67 -14.15
CA ALA A 250 -15.30 -13.09 -14.40
C ALA A 250 -16.17 -13.98 -13.51
N VAL A 251 -16.17 -13.69 -12.20
CA VAL A 251 -16.84 -14.49 -11.19
C VAL A 251 -18.35 -14.40 -11.34
N LYS A 252 -18.93 -13.19 -11.41
CA LYS A 252 -20.39 -13.02 -11.48
C LYS A 252 -20.98 -13.53 -12.78
N ALA A 253 -20.25 -13.49 -13.88
CA ALA A 253 -20.72 -14.03 -15.16
C ALA A 253 -20.85 -15.56 -15.16
N LEU A 254 -19.98 -16.26 -14.42
CA LEU A 254 -19.96 -17.74 -14.36
C LEU A 254 -20.70 -18.30 -13.15
N ARG A 255 -20.63 -17.58 -12.03
CA ARG A 255 -21.12 -17.96 -10.70
C ARG A 255 -21.70 -16.74 -9.98
N PRO A 256 -22.90 -16.27 -10.38
CA PRO A 256 -23.52 -15.08 -9.80
C PRO A 256 -23.83 -15.22 -8.30
N ASP A 257 -23.92 -16.46 -7.80
CA ASP A 257 -24.13 -16.79 -6.38
C ASP A 257 -22.89 -16.55 -5.49
N VAL A 258 -21.69 -16.42 -6.08
CA VAL A 258 -20.46 -16.18 -5.32
C VAL A 258 -20.37 -14.72 -4.90
N ARG A 259 -20.15 -14.49 -3.61
CA ARG A 259 -19.95 -13.15 -3.06
C ARG A 259 -18.54 -12.64 -3.38
N VAL A 260 -18.42 -11.39 -3.80
CA VAL A 260 -17.16 -10.67 -3.99
C VAL A 260 -17.13 -9.53 -2.98
N VAL A 261 -16.16 -9.58 -2.07
CA VAL A 261 -15.97 -8.60 -1.00
C VAL A 261 -14.69 -7.80 -1.25
N GLY A 262 -14.85 -6.51 -1.44
CA GLY A 262 -13.77 -5.54 -1.54
C GLY A 262 -13.23 -5.11 -0.18
N VAL A 263 -11.93 -4.88 -0.07
CA VAL A 263 -11.30 -4.39 1.16
C VAL A 263 -10.41 -3.18 0.89
N GLN A 264 -10.60 -2.10 1.64
CA GLN A 264 -9.73 -0.92 1.63
C GLN A 264 -9.03 -0.72 2.97
N ALA A 265 -7.87 -0.06 2.97
CA ALA A 265 -7.35 0.52 4.21
C ALA A 265 -8.23 1.71 4.60
N GLU A 266 -8.63 1.81 5.87
CA GLU A 266 -9.53 2.84 6.37
C GLU A 266 -9.06 4.26 6.01
N GLY A 267 -7.77 4.56 6.24
CA GLY A 267 -7.18 5.86 5.94
C GLY A 267 -7.02 6.18 4.44
N ALA A 268 -7.40 5.26 3.54
CA ALA A 268 -7.44 5.47 2.09
C ALA A 268 -8.75 4.96 1.45
N ALA A 269 -9.83 4.86 2.23
CA ALA A 269 -11.09 4.25 1.81
C ALA A 269 -11.97 5.19 0.96
N ALA A 270 -11.65 5.32 -0.33
CA ALA A 270 -12.40 6.18 -1.25
C ALA A 270 -13.69 5.55 -1.82
N TYR A 271 -13.85 4.21 -1.80
CA TYR A 271 -15.03 3.54 -2.34
C TYR A 271 -16.30 3.71 -1.51
N PRO A 272 -16.30 3.54 -0.17
CA PRO A 272 -17.50 3.73 0.64
C PRO A 272 -18.23 5.07 0.40
N PRO A 273 -17.56 6.25 0.46
CA PRO A 273 -18.22 7.52 0.16
C PRO A 273 -18.62 7.64 -1.32
N SER A 274 -17.88 7.02 -2.25
CA SER A 274 -18.22 7.03 -3.67
C SER A 274 -19.48 6.21 -3.99
N LEU A 275 -19.61 5.03 -3.39
CA LEU A 275 -20.79 4.17 -3.52
C LEU A 275 -22.03 4.85 -2.93
N ALA A 276 -21.89 5.49 -1.76
CA ALA A 276 -22.97 6.28 -1.18
C ALA A 276 -23.41 7.45 -2.07
N ALA A 277 -22.47 8.04 -2.82
CA ALA A 277 -22.74 9.14 -3.74
C ALA A 277 -23.20 8.69 -5.15
N GLY A 278 -23.13 7.41 -5.48
CA GLY A 278 -23.40 6.88 -6.83
C GLY A 278 -22.41 7.38 -7.91
N ARG A 279 -21.23 7.86 -7.50
CA ARG A 279 -20.17 8.34 -8.40
C ARG A 279 -18.80 8.35 -7.72
N PRO A 280 -17.68 8.30 -8.46
CA PRO A 280 -16.35 8.47 -7.87
C PRO A 280 -16.21 9.80 -7.14
N VAL A 281 -15.84 9.72 -5.86
CA VAL A 281 -15.54 10.84 -4.97
C VAL A 281 -14.05 10.78 -4.59
N THR A 282 -13.41 11.95 -4.56
CA THR A 282 -12.03 12.09 -4.09
C THR A 282 -12.02 12.31 -2.58
N ILE A 283 -11.16 11.58 -1.86
CA ILE A 283 -10.82 11.85 -0.47
C ILE A 283 -9.50 12.61 -0.39
N ASP A 284 -9.39 13.50 0.59
CA ASP A 284 -8.20 14.31 0.78
C ASP A 284 -7.11 13.53 1.56
N ALA A 285 -5.86 13.71 1.12
CA ALA A 285 -4.66 13.23 1.81
C ALA A 285 -4.75 11.79 2.37
N PRO A 286 -4.98 10.76 1.54
CA PRO A 286 -5.04 9.38 2.03
C PRO A 286 -3.74 9.01 2.76
N VAL A 287 -3.87 8.29 3.88
CA VAL A 287 -2.75 7.82 4.71
C VAL A 287 -2.94 6.36 5.03
N THR A 288 -1.98 5.52 4.64
CA THR A 288 -1.95 4.09 4.97
C THR A 288 -0.56 3.53 4.68
N MET A 289 -0.14 2.47 5.38
CA MET A 289 1.02 1.67 5.01
C MET A 289 0.81 0.86 3.72
N ALA A 290 -0.45 0.64 3.31
CA ALA A 290 -0.82 -0.13 2.13
C ALA A 290 -0.73 0.70 0.84
N ASP A 291 0.49 1.02 0.43
CA ASP A 291 0.81 1.84 -0.74
C ASP A 291 0.12 1.37 -2.04
N GLY A 292 0.00 0.05 -2.25
CA GLY A 292 -0.68 -0.54 -3.40
C GLY A 292 -2.20 -0.25 -3.50
N ILE A 293 -2.85 0.12 -2.40
CA ILE A 293 -4.27 0.51 -2.34
C ILE A 293 -4.47 1.96 -1.85
N LYS A 294 -3.38 2.73 -1.71
CA LYS A 294 -3.43 4.16 -1.35
C LYS A 294 -3.88 5.00 -2.55
N VAL A 295 -5.18 4.97 -2.84
CA VAL A 295 -5.79 5.66 -3.98
C VAL A 295 -6.93 6.55 -3.50
N GLY A 296 -6.77 7.86 -3.66
CA GLY A 296 -7.72 8.86 -3.15
C GLY A 296 -9.02 8.98 -3.93
N ARG A 297 -9.14 8.35 -5.10
CA ARG A 297 -10.37 8.39 -5.92
C ARG A 297 -10.51 7.08 -6.72
N PRO A 298 -11.69 6.42 -6.73
CA PRO A 298 -11.94 5.31 -7.65
C PRO A 298 -11.66 5.66 -9.11
N GLY A 299 -11.26 4.67 -9.90
CA GLY A 299 -11.28 4.81 -11.37
C GLY A 299 -12.71 4.85 -11.89
N ASP A 300 -12.93 5.52 -13.01
CA ASP A 300 -14.27 5.68 -13.57
C ASP A 300 -14.83 4.36 -14.11
N VAL A 301 -14.00 3.58 -14.81
CA VAL A 301 -14.36 2.26 -15.35
C VAL A 301 -14.59 1.23 -14.24
N PRO A 302 -13.64 1.01 -13.28
CA PRO A 302 -13.86 0.02 -12.23
C PRO A 302 -15.00 0.42 -11.28
N PHE A 303 -15.28 1.72 -11.06
CA PHE A 303 -16.41 2.14 -10.23
C PHE A 303 -17.74 1.62 -10.77
N GLN A 304 -18.00 1.82 -12.07
CA GLN A 304 -19.24 1.35 -12.71
C GLN A 304 -19.43 -0.16 -12.58
N ILE A 305 -18.33 -0.93 -12.59
CA ILE A 305 -18.39 -2.38 -12.44
C ILE A 305 -18.61 -2.76 -10.98
N ILE A 306 -17.86 -2.14 -10.06
CA ILE A 306 -17.91 -2.45 -8.63
C ILE A 306 -19.27 -2.10 -8.04
N GLU A 307 -19.85 -0.96 -8.41
CA GLU A 307 -21.20 -0.54 -7.98
C GLU A 307 -22.27 -1.60 -8.32
N ASN A 308 -22.10 -2.34 -9.42
CA ASN A 308 -23.09 -3.30 -9.89
C ASN A 308 -22.78 -4.76 -9.53
N LEU A 309 -21.50 -5.14 -9.39
CA LEU A 309 -21.07 -6.54 -9.32
C LEU A 309 -20.37 -6.93 -8.02
N VAL A 310 -19.88 -5.98 -7.22
CA VAL A 310 -19.24 -6.28 -5.93
C VAL A 310 -20.28 -6.15 -4.83
N ASP A 311 -20.43 -7.22 -4.04
CA ASP A 311 -21.51 -7.33 -3.06
C ASP A 311 -21.29 -6.45 -1.83
N GLU A 312 -20.03 -6.18 -1.50
CA GLU A 312 -19.67 -5.43 -0.28
C GLU A 312 -18.28 -4.80 -0.40
N VAL A 313 -18.09 -3.60 0.15
CA VAL A 313 -16.77 -3.00 0.35
C VAL A 313 -16.58 -2.68 1.83
N ARG A 314 -15.54 -3.25 2.43
CA ARG A 314 -15.16 -3.05 3.84
C ARG A 314 -13.87 -2.29 3.98
N THR A 315 -13.64 -1.78 5.18
CA THR A 315 -12.39 -1.13 5.58
C THR A 315 -11.69 -1.94 6.66
N VAL A 316 -10.36 -1.85 6.68
CA VAL A 316 -9.50 -2.40 7.74
C VAL A 316 -8.53 -1.35 8.24
N THR A 317 -8.22 -1.41 9.52
CA THR A 317 -7.29 -0.51 10.22
C THR A 317 -5.83 -0.90 9.93
N GLU A 318 -4.89 0.00 10.26
CA GLU A 318 -3.46 -0.26 10.16
C GLU A 318 -2.99 -1.40 11.10
N ASP A 319 -3.65 -1.57 12.25
CA ASP A 319 -3.36 -2.64 13.21
C ASP A 319 -3.82 -4.00 12.67
N GLU A 320 -5.00 -4.05 12.05
CA GLU A 320 -5.51 -5.27 11.40
C GLU A 320 -4.64 -5.68 10.21
N LEU A 321 -4.18 -4.71 9.40
CA LEU A 321 -3.20 -4.95 8.33
C LEU A 321 -1.88 -5.52 8.88
N SER A 322 -1.39 -4.99 9.98
CA SER A 322 -0.15 -5.47 10.62
C SER A 322 -0.29 -6.90 11.13
N SER A 323 -1.40 -7.21 11.78
CA SER A 323 -1.76 -8.56 12.24
C SER A 323 -1.87 -9.55 11.07
N ALA A 324 -2.48 -9.14 9.96
CA ALA A 324 -2.61 -9.96 8.76
C ALA A 324 -1.25 -10.28 8.12
N LEU A 325 -0.35 -9.30 8.04
CA LEU A 325 1.01 -9.50 7.52
C LEU A 325 1.80 -10.49 8.37
N LEU A 326 1.71 -10.35 9.70
CA LEU A 326 2.36 -11.26 10.64
C LEU A 326 1.82 -12.68 10.49
N LEU A 327 0.50 -12.85 10.34
CA LEU A 327 -0.10 -14.16 10.07
C LEU A 327 0.39 -14.76 8.76
N CYS A 328 0.41 -13.99 7.66
CA CYS A 328 0.92 -14.46 6.38
C CYS A 328 2.36 -14.94 6.50
N LEU A 329 3.21 -14.18 7.20
CA LEU A 329 4.61 -14.55 7.40
C LEU A 329 4.76 -15.80 8.29
N GLU A 330 4.07 -15.86 9.42
CA GLU A 330 4.27 -16.90 10.44
C GLU A 330 3.54 -18.19 10.16
N ARG A 331 2.33 -18.11 9.62
CA ARG A 331 1.44 -19.27 9.44
C ARG A 331 1.37 -19.72 7.99
N ALA A 332 1.32 -18.78 7.05
CA ALA A 332 1.31 -19.11 5.62
C ALA A 332 2.72 -19.24 5.01
N LYS A 333 3.76 -18.72 5.68
CA LYS A 333 5.14 -18.66 5.18
C LYS A 333 5.25 -17.89 3.86
N LEU A 334 4.39 -16.90 3.69
CA LEU A 334 4.34 -16.05 2.51
C LEU A 334 4.76 -14.63 2.89
N VAL A 335 5.67 -14.05 2.10
CA VAL A 335 5.98 -12.63 2.14
C VAL A 335 4.94 -11.91 1.28
N VAL A 336 4.18 -11.03 1.92
CA VAL A 336 3.08 -10.27 1.31
C VAL A 336 3.28 -8.79 1.67
N GLU A 337 2.90 -7.88 0.77
CA GLU A 337 2.86 -6.45 1.06
C GLU A 337 1.53 -6.06 1.75
N PRO A 338 1.43 -4.91 2.43
CA PRO A 338 0.22 -4.59 3.20
C PRO A 338 -1.06 -4.54 2.36
N ALA A 339 -0.99 -4.03 1.13
CA ALA A 339 -2.10 -4.07 0.17
C ALA A 339 -2.56 -5.51 -0.11
N GLY A 340 -1.62 -6.43 -0.33
CA GLY A 340 -1.91 -7.84 -0.58
C GLY A 340 -2.43 -8.59 0.64
N ALA A 341 -2.15 -8.13 1.85
CA ALA A 341 -2.66 -8.72 3.09
C ALA A 341 -4.05 -8.19 3.49
N SER A 342 -4.57 -7.15 2.83
CA SER A 342 -5.87 -6.55 3.20
C SER A 342 -7.04 -7.54 3.24
N PRO A 343 -7.18 -8.54 2.33
CA PRO A 343 -8.22 -9.55 2.47
C PRO A 343 -8.08 -10.42 3.73
N VAL A 344 -6.84 -10.70 4.14
CA VAL A 344 -6.55 -11.46 5.36
C VAL A 344 -6.89 -10.65 6.60
N ALA A 345 -6.64 -9.34 6.58
CA ALA A 345 -7.04 -8.43 7.65
C ALA A 345 -8.56 -8.45 7.87
N ALA A 346 -9.33 -8.41 6.78
CA ALA A 346 -10.79 -8.48 6.87
C ALA A 346 -11.29 -9.83 7.43
N LEU A 347 -10.63 -10.94 7.06
CA LEU A 347 -10.96 -12.26 7.61
C LEU A 347 -10.62 -12.38 9.09
N LEU A 348 -9.56 -11.72 9.56
CA LEU A 348 -9.18 -11.70 10.97
C LEU A 348 -10.12 -10.83 11.82
N SER A 349 -10.59 -9.70 11.29
CA SER A 349 -11.41 -8.77 12.05
C SER A 349 -12.85 -9.25 12.25
N ALA A 350 -13.40 -9.98 11.29
CA ALA A 350 -14.78 -10.47 11.34
C ALA A 350 -14.93 -11.88 10.73
N PRO A 351 -14.26 -12.92 11.26
CA PRO A 351 -14.21 -14.25 10.63
C PRO A 351 -15.59 -14.87 10.41
N GLU A 352 -16.53 -14.69 11.35
CA GLU A 352 -17.88 -15.25 11.29
C GLU A 352 -18.78 -14.61 10.22
N SER A 353 -18.35 -13.51 9.62
CA SER A 353 -19.13 -12.76 8.62
C SER A 353 -18.96 -13.27 7.18
N PHE A 354 -18.14 -14.32 6.98
CA PHE A 354 -17.81 -14.88 5.67
C PHE A 354 -18.40 -16.28 5.52
N GLU A 355 -19.07 -16.51 4.39
CA GLU A 355 -19.56 -17.84 4.00
C GLU A 355 -18.50 -18.52 3.14
N GLY A 356 -18.04 -19.70 3.57
CA GLY A 356 -17.00 -20.44 2.86
C GLY A 356 -17.52 -21.53 1.92
N PRO A 357 -16.64 -22.11 1.08
CA PRO A 357 -15.20 -21.83 1.01
C PRO A 357 -14.85 -20.40 0.57
N VAL A 358 -13.85 -19.82 1.22
CA VAL A 358 -13.41 -18.42 1.03
C VAL A 358 -12.06 -18.38 0.33
N VAL A 359 -11.90 -17.48 -0.64
CA VAL A 359 -10.62 -17.21 -1.31
C VAL A 359 -10.19 -15.77 -1.04
N ALA A 360 -9.10 -15.58 -0.30
CA ALA A 360 -8.45 -14.28 -0.10
C ALA A 360 -7.34 -14.05 -1.13
N VAL A 361 -7.40 -12.94 -1.86
CA VAL A 361 -6.42 -12.62 -2.91
C VAL A 361 -5.19 -11.92 -2.34
N LEU A 362 -4.06 -12.60 -2.30
CA LEU A 362 -2.78 -12.01 -1.89
C LEU A 362 -2.17 -11.25 -3.08
N SER A 363 -2.58 -9.99 -3.28
CA SER A 363 -2.36 -9.28 -4.54
C SER A 363 -0.89 -9.00 -4.89
N GLY A 364 0.00 -8.93 -3.89
CA GLY A 364 1.41 -8.62 -4.13
C GLY A 364 2.30 -8.83 -2.92
N GLY A 365 3.61 -8.93 -3.17
CA GLY A 365 4.65 -9.21 -2.17
C GLY A 365 5.81 -8.21 -2.15
N ASN A 366 5.71 -7.10 -2.90
CA ASN A 366 6.79 -6.13 -3.09
C ASN A 366 6.89 -5.11 -1.95
N VAL A 367 7.21 -5.62 -0.77
CA VAL A 367 7.38 -4.83 0.45
C VAL A 367 8.81 -4.33 0.60
N ASP A 368 8.96 -3.06 0.99
CA ASP A 368 10.25 -2.50 1.37
C ASP A 368 10.75 -3.16 2.67
N PRO A 369 12.00 -3.67 2.76
CA PRO A 369 12.49 -4.34 3.96
C PRO A 369 12.45 -3.49 5.24
N LEU A 370 12.66 -2.16 5.16
CA LEU A 370 12.57 -1.29 6.33
C LEU A 370 11.13 -1.08 6.77
N LEU A 371 10.20 -0.99 5.80
CA LEU A 371 8.77 -1.00 6.11
C LEU A 371 8.37 -2.33 6.76
N MET A 372 8.80 -3.47 6.20
CA MET A 372 8.55 -4.80 6.78
C MET A 372 9.07 -4.90 8.21
N GLN A 373 10.29 -4.44 8.48
CA GLN A 373 10.84 -4.43 9.85
C GLN A 373 9.97 -3.63 10.82
N ARG A 374 9.51 -2.43 10.42
CA ARG A 374 8.63 -1.60 11.26
C ARG A 374 7.28 -2.28 11.52
N ILE A 375 6.69 -2.88 10.50
CA ILE A 375 5.41 -3.59 10.59
C ILE A 375 5.53 -4.81 11.49
N LEU A 376 6.59 -5.61 11.34
CA LEU A 376 6.81 -6.78 12.18
C LEU A 376 6.95 -6.37 13.64
N ARG A 377 7.71 -5.32 13.93
CA ARG A 377 7.82 -4.79 15.30
C ARG A 377 6.46 -4.33 15.85
N HIS A 378 5.67 -3.63 15.04
CA HIS A 378 4.32 -3.17 15.42
C HIS A 378 3.37 -4.34 15.66
N GLY A 379 3.29 -5.31 14.74
CA GLY A 379 2.46 -6.50 14.86
C GLY A 379 2.88 -7.39 16.04
N MET A 380 4.17 -7.51 16.31
CA MET A 380 4.68 -8.22 17.49
C MET A 380 4.27 -7.53 18.79
N ALA A 381 4.27 -6.19 18.83
CA ALA A 381 3.78 -5.43 19.99
C ALA A 381 2.27 -5.62 20.18
N ALA A 382 1.48 -5.53 19.10
CA ALA A 382 0.04 -5.77 19.14
C ALA A 382 -0.32 -7.20 19.60
N ALA A 383 0.49 -8.20 19.22
CA ALA A 383 0.34 -9.58 19.67
C ALA A 383 0.84 -9.83 21.12
N GLY A 384 1.23 -8.78 21.86
CA GLY A 384 1.77 -8.90 23.21
C GLY A 384 3.10 -9.66 23.28
N ARG A 385 3.88 -9.65 22.20
CA ARG A 385 5.23 -10.27 22.14
C ARG A 385 6.36 -9.26 22.27
N TYR A 386 6.05 -7.97 22.13
CA TYR A 386 6.92 -6.87 22.52
C TYR A 386 6.17 -6.00 23.52
N LEU A 387 6.81 -5.70 24.64
CA LEU A 387 6.26 -4.85 25.69
C LEU A 387 7.24 -3.70 25.97
N SER A 388 6.78 -2.47 25.80
CA SER A 388 7.50 -1.27 26.24
C SER A 388 6.87 -0.75 27.52
N LEU A 389 7.69 -0.50 28.53
CA LEU A 389 7.27 0.02 29.84
C LEU A 389 8.17 1.18 30.24
N ARG A 390 7.57 2.20 30.86
CA ARG A 390 8.31 3.21 31.60
C ARG A 390 8.07 3.04 33.08
N LEU A 391 9.15 3.03 33.85
CA LEU A 391 9.14 2.79 35.28
C LEU A 391 9.85 3.93 36.00
N ARG A 392 9.30 4.35 37.14
CA ARG A 392 10.03 5.20 38.09
C ARG A 392 10.61 4.33 39.21
N LEU A 393 11.86 4.57 39.55
CA LEU A 393 12.55 3.92 40.65
C LEU A 393 13.40 4.90 41.45
N THR A 394 13.61 4.59 42.73
CA THR A 394 14.53 5.35 43.59
C THR A 394 15.96 5.07 43.17
N ASP A 395 16.70 6.10 42.79
CA ASP A 395 18.05 6.00 42.25
C ASP A 395 19.06 5.71 43.36
N ARG A 396 19.38 4.42 43.53
CA ARG A 396 20.39 3.92 44.46
C ARG A 396 21.21 2.80 43.82
N PRO A 397 22.46 2.58 44.24
CA PRO A 397 23.26 1.46 43.76
C PRO A 397 22.50 0.13 43.85
N GLY A 398 22.50 -0.65 42.77
CA GLY A 398 21.83 -1.96 42.70
C GLY A 398 20.32 -1.92 42.39
N ALA A 399 19.69 -0.75 42.30
CA ALA A 399 18.25 -0.66 42.02
C ALA A 399 17.85 -1.24 40.66
N LEU A 400 18.64 -0.96 39.61
CA LEU A 400 18.42 -1.53 38.28
C LEU A 400 18.65 -3.06 38.28
N ALA A 401 19.67 -3.55 38.99
CA ALA A 401 19.91 -4.99 39.10
C ALA A 401 18.74 -5.72 39.79
N THR A 402 18.12 -5.09 40.79
CA THR A 402 16.92 -5.61 41.46
C THR A 402 15.74 -5.67 40.51
N LEU A 403 15.53 -4.60 39.72
CA LEU A 403 14.47 -4.54 38.70
C LEU A 403 14.63 -5.65 37.66
N LEU A 404 15.83 -5.82 37.10
CA LEU A 404 16.12 -6.89 36.14
C LEU A 404 15.96 -8.28 36.77
N GLY A 405 16.24 -8.41 38.06
CA GLY A 405 16.00 -9.64 38.82
C GLY A 405 14.52 -10.04 38.84
N VAL A 406 13.60 -9.08 39.03
CA VAL A 406 12.14 -9.34 38.95
C VAL A 406 11.76 -9.86 37.56
N LEU A 407 12.23 -9.20 36.49
CA LEU A 407 11.94 -9.62 35.12
C LEU A 407 12.48 -11.01 34.80
N SER A 408 13.66 -11.34 35.31
CA SER A 408 14.27 -12.66 35.13
C SER A 408 13.43 -13.79 35.72
N THR A 409 12.68 -13.55 36.81
CA THR A 409 11.80 -14.59 37.40
C THR A 409 10.58 -14.91 36.55
N LEU A 410 10.20 -14.00 35.66
CA LEU A 410 9.04 -14.14 34.76
C LEU A 410 9.43 -14.66 33.38
N ASP A 411 10.73 -14.87 33.13
CA ASP A 411 11.25 -15.27 31.83
C ASP A 411 10.89 -14.25 30.72
N ALA A 412 10.93 -12.96 31.09
CA ALA A 412 10.83 -11.83 30.16
C ALA A 412 12.23 -11.44 29.71
N ASN A 413 12.50 -11.53 28.40
CA ASN A 413 13.81 -11.18 27.85
C ASN A 413 13.91 -9.67 27.66
N VAL A 414 15.02 -9.07 28.09
CA VAL A 414 15.23 -7.63 28.04
C VAL A 414 16.00 -7.28 26.77
N LEU A 415 15.37 -6.52 25.88
CA LEU A 415 15.95 -6.13 24.59
C LEU A 415 16.72 -4.83 24.69
N ASP A 416 16.17 -3.86 25.42
CA ASP A 416 16.80 -2.56 25.66
C ASP A 416 16.42 -2.01 27.03
N VAL A 417 17.35 -1.25 27.62
CA VAL A 417 17.17 -0.55 28.89
C VAL A 417 17.75 0.85 28.76
N SER A 418 16.89 1.85 28.82
CA SER A 418 17.29 3.25 28.89
C SER A 418 17.06 3.78 30.30
N HIS A 419 18.12 4.30 30.93
CA HIS A 419 18.09 4.81 32.29
C HIS A 419 18.36 6.31 32.29
N VAL A 420 17.34 7.11 32.65
CA VAL A 420 17.36 8.56 32.56
C VAL A 420 17.24 9.18 33.95
N ARG A 421 18.20 10.04 34.30
CA ARG A 421 18.26 10.80 35.58
C ARG A 421 18.03 12.30 35.41
N THR A 422 17.96 12.75 34.17
CA THR A 422 17.96 14.18 33.80
C THR A 422 16.59 14.70 33.36
N ASN A 423 15.53 13.89 33.47
CA ASN A 423 14.18 14.30 33.13
C ASN A 423 13.67 15.33 34.18
N PRO A 424 13.25 16.55 33.78
CA PRO A 424 12.81 17.61 34.71
C PRO A 424 11.63 17.24 35.62
N ARG A 425 10.90 16.15 35.31
CA ARG A 425 9.76 15.65 36.11
C ARG A 425 10.17 14.68 37.22
N LEU A 426 11.46 14.34 37.32
CA LEU A 426 12.01 13.45 38.35
C LEU A 426 12.36 14.21 39.63
N GLY A 427 12.07 13.60 40.78
CA GLY A 427 12.62 14.06 42.05
C GLY A 427 14.14 13.89 42.11
N LEU A 428 14.80 14.58 43.04
CA LEU A 428 16.27 14.60 43.19
C LEU A 428 16.93 13.21 43.40
N SER A 429 16.13 12.21 43.77
CA SER A 429 16.56 10.83 44.07
C SER A 429 15.81 9.79 43.24
N GLU A 430 15.20 10.20 42.13
CA GLU A 430 14.46 9.33 41.24
C GLU A 430 15.16 9.18 39.91
N ALA A 431 14.98 8.01 39.31
CA ALA A 431 15.34 7.75 37.94
C ALA A 431 14.16 7.13 37.19
N GLU A 432 14.10 7.42 35.89
CA GLU A 432 13.18 6.76 34.96
C GLU A 432 13.94 5.65 34.24
N VAL A 433 13.33 4.47 34.14
CA VAL A 433 13.82 3.38 33.32
C VAL A 433 12.76 3.06 32.27
N GLU A 434 13.15 3.19 31.00
CA GLU A 434 12.39 2.67 29.87
C GLU A 434 12.94 1.27 29.55
N LEU A 435 12.04 0.28 29.55
CA LEU A 435 12.34 -1.12 29.27
C LEU A 435 11.64 -1.54 27.98
N HIS A 436 12.38 -2.16 27.08
CA HIS A 436 11.82 -2.87 25.93
C HIS A 436 12.04 -4.36 26.14
N LEU A 437 10.94 -5.12 26.19
CA LEU A 437 10.92 -6.53 26.58
C LEU A 437 10.33 -7.39 25.47
N GLU A 438 10.84 -8.61 25.34
CA GLU A 438 10.18 -9.68 24.60
C GLU A 438 9.33 -10.52 25.55
N THR A 439 8.05 -10.68 25.22
CA THR A 439 7.03 -11.33 26.02
C THR A 439 6.36 -12.46 25.24
N LYS A 440 5.51 -13.25 25.91
CA LYS A 440 4.96 -14.51 25.37
C LYS A 440 3.50 -14.39 24.93
N GLY A 441 2.99 -13.17 24.83
CA GLY A 441 1.58 -12.88 24.56
C GLY A 441 0.97 -11.97 25.62
N PRO A 442 -0.32 -11.61 25.45
CA PRO A 442 -1.01 -10.65 26.32
C PRO A 442 -1.02 -11.04 27.79
N ASP A 443 -1.24 -12.32 28.11
CA ASP A 443 -1.27 -12.80 29.51
C ASP A 443 0.09 -12.60 30.19
N HIS A 444 1.19 -12.94 29.50
CA HIS A 444 2.53 -12.72 30.03
C HIS A 444 2.86 -11.22 30.17
N CYS A 445 2.34 -10.35 29.29
CA CYS A 445 2.48 -8.91 29.47
C CYS A 445 1.81 -8.42 30.77
N GLU A 446 0.62 -8.94 31.10
CA GLU A 446 -0.07 -8.61 32.35
C GLU A 446 0.67 -9.18 33.56
N ASP A 447 1.15 -10.43 33.50
CA ASP A 447 1.97 -11.02 34.56
C ASP A 447 3.21 -10.15 34.88
N VAL A 448 3.89 -9.65 33.83
CA VAL A 448 5.04 -8.73 33.97
C VAL A 448 4.62 -7.42 34.62
N ARG A 449 3.50 -6.82 34.19
CA ARG A 449 3.00 -5.56 34.77
C ARG A 449 2.61 -5.72 36.23
N GLU A 450 1.92 -6.81 36.57
CA GLU A 450 1.50 -7.09 37.94
C GLU A 450 2.68 -7.34 38.86
N ALA A 451 3.67 -8.15 38.43
CA ALA A 451 4.86 -8.40 39.23
C ALA A 451 5.68 -7.12 39.48
N LEU A 452 5.81 -6.25 38.48
CA LEU A 452 6.49 -4.96 38.64
C LEU A 452 5.74 -4.04 39.62
N ARG A 453 4.40 -3.97 39.53
CA ARG A 453 3.57 -3.22 40.50
C ARG A 453 3.68 -3.82 41.90
N GLY A 454 3.65 -5.15 42.02
CA GLY A 454 3.80 -5.88 43.29
C GLY A 454 5.17 -5.69 43.95
N ALA A 455 6.22 -5.50 43.14
CA ALA A 455 7.56 -5.14 43.61
C ALA A 455 7.71 -3.65 43.98
N GLY A 456 6.65 -2.85 43.87
CA GLY A 456 6.63 -1.44 44.25
C GLY A 456 7.07 -0.46 43.17
N TYR A 457 7.22 -0.90 41.91
CA TYR A 457 7.53 0.00 40.80
C TYR A 457 6.27 0.70 40.29
N THR A 458 6.38 2.00 39.99
CA THR A 458 5.31 2.74 39.33
C THR A 458 5.43 2.56 37.82
N VAL A 459 4.54 1.73 37.25
CA VAL A 459 4.44 1.52 35.80
C VAL A 459 3.65 2.67 35.18
N MET A 460 4.31 3.46 34.35
CA MET A 460 3.71 4.54 33.59
C MET A 460 3.17 4.00 32.26
N ALA A 461 2.03 4.55 31.84
CA ALA A 461 1.37 4.21 30.57
C ALA A 461 2.15 4.70 29.35
#